data_AF-A0A7C7UHW0-F1
#
_entry.id   AF-A0A7C7UHW0-F1
#
_cell.length_a   1.000
_cell.length_b   1.000
_cell.length_c   1.000
_cell.angle_alpha   90.00
_cell.angle_beta   90.00
_cell.angle_gamma   90.00
#
_symmetry.space_group_name_H-M   'P 1'
#
loop_
_entity.id
_entity.type
_entity.pdbx_description
1 polymer ?
#
loop_
_entity_poly.entity_id
_entity_poly.type
_entity_poly.pdbx_seq_one_letter_code
_entity_poly.pdbx_strand_id
1 'polypeptide(L)'
;MVPPEYSQQRIEIINERGIVIEVIEAAKTKEQLAEEAWQKERQKELERRKKEQQRRDMILLNTFTNERDINLARKQRIEAIVGLIEITNSNTRALRANLDTVQKQAADYERAGETPPAEVLDEIATIKRQIADNEEFVAKKEKDIDAIEKRFAADLKRFRELKGIKAPPANSK
;
A
#
# COMPACT_ATOMS: atom_id res chain seq x y z
N MET A 1 24.42 60.86 -11.28
CA MET A 1 24.64 59.42 -11.03
C MET A 1 24.36 59.19 -9.56
N VAL A 2 23.20 58.62 -9.24
CA VAL A 2 22.71 58.41 -7.87
C VAL A 2 22.71 56.89 -7.61
N PRO A 3 23.21 56.39 -6.46
CA PRO A 3 23.49 54.95 -6.25
C PRO A 3 22.24 54.05 -6.27
N PRO A 4 22.34 52.79 -6.76
CA PRO A 4 21.20 51.89 -6.99
C PRO A 4 20.96 50.93 -5.82
N GLU A 5 20.69 51.46 -4.63
CA GLU A 5 20.11 50.67 -3.54
C GLU A 5 18.91 51.44 -2.97
N TYR A 6 17.84 50.72 -2.62
CA TYR A 6 16.56 51.21 -2.06
C TYR A 6 15.38 51.50 -3.01
N SER A 7 15.22 50.77 -4.12
CA SER A 7 13.97 50.81 -4.92
C SER A 7 12.89 49.80 -4.44
N GLN A 8 12.57 49.78 -3.15
CA GLN A 8 11.42 49.03 -2.59
C GLN A 8 10.54 49.89 -1.69
N GLN A 9 10.44 51.19 -1.96
CA GLN A 9 9.54 52.08 -1.24
C GLN A 9 8.29 52.34 -2.09
N ARG A 10 7.12 52.21 -1.45
CA ARG A 10 5.81 52.61 -1.96
C ARG A 10 5.93 53.93 -2.74
N ILE A 11 5.63 53.92 -4.03
CA ILE A 11 5.59 55.15 -4.83
C ILE A 11 4.17 55.68 -4.77
N GLU A 12 4.00 56.83 -4.12
CA GLU A 12 2.75 57.60 -4.12
C GLU A 12 2.89 58.71 -5.17
N ILE A 13 2.12 58.61 -6.25
CA ILE A 13 2.07 59.68 -7.26
C ILE A 13 1.06 60.73 -6.77
N ILE A 14 1.53 61.95 -6.54
CA ILE A 14 0.73 63.06 -6.00
C ILE A 14 0.53 64.13 -7.08
N ASN A 15 -0.70 64.62 -7.29
CA ASN A 15 -0.96 65.73 -8.23
C ASN A 15 -0.52 67.09 -7.66
N GLU A 16 -0.55 68.14 -8.48
CA GLU A 16 -0.19 69.52 -8.11
C GLU A 16 -0.97 70.10 -6.91
N ARG A 17 -2.05 69.44 -6.46
CA ARG A 17 -2.89 69.82 -5.31
C ARG A 17 -2.66 68.96 -4.07
N GLY A 18 -1.65 68.08 -4.07
CA GLY A 18 -1.35 67.23 -2.92
C GLY A 18 -2.22 65.98 -2.80
N ILE A 19 -2.98 65.61 -3.84
CA ILE A 19 -3.86 64.43 -3.83
C ILE A 19 -3.13 63.22 -4.42
N VAL A 20 -3.06 62.12 -3.67
CA VAL A 20 -2.51 60.83 -4.12
C VAL A 20 -3.42 60.25 -5.20
N ILE A 21 -2.90 60.10 -6.41
CA ILE A 21 -3.63 59.63 -7.59
C ILE A 21 -3.42 58.13 -7.84
N GLU A 22 -2.25 57.59 -7.43
CA GLU A 22 -1.89 56.20 -7.67
C GLU A 22 -0.89 55.72 -6.59
N VAL A 23 -1.14 54.53 -6.05
CA VAL A 23 -0.27 53.87 -5.07
C VAL A 23 0.22 52.58 -5.72
N ILE A 24 1.52 52.52 -6.03
CA ILE A 24 2.15 51.30 -6.55
C ILE A 24 2.72 50.53 -5.35
N GLU A 25 2.07 49.42 -4.99
CA GLU A 25 2.55 48.53 -3.92
C GLU A 25 3.92 47.93 -4.27
N ALA A 26 4.80 47.78 -3.28
CA ALA A 26 6.12 47.21 -3.48
C ALA A 26 6.02 45.74 -3.96
N ALA A 27 6.86 45.35 -4.92
CA ALA A 27 6.95 43.97 -5.38
C ALA A 27 7.30 43.03 -4.21
N LYS A 28 6.57 41.92 -4.07
CA LYS A 28 6.78 40.89 -3.01
C LYS A 28 8.25 40.48 -2.93
N THR A 29 8.78 40.33 -1.71
CA THR A 29 10.16 39.87 -1.51
C THR A 29 10.32 38.40 -1.93
N LYS A 30 11.56 37.96 -2.21
CA LYS A 30 11.84 36.56 -2.55
C LYS A 30 11.38 35.59 -1.45
N GLU A 31 11.52 35.96 -0.18
CA GLU A 31 11.01 35.15 0.94
C GLU A 31 9.47 35.09 0.96
N GLN A 32 8.77 36.20 0.68
CA GLN A 32 7.30 36.23 0.64
C GLN A 32 6.74 35.38 -0.51
N LEU A 33 7.40 35.38 -1.68
CA LEU A 33 7.05 34.52 -2.81
C LEU A 33 7.31 33.04 -2.50
N ALA A 34 8.39 32.72 -1.77
CA ALA A 34 8.70 31.35 -1.37
C ALA A 34 7.70 30.79 -0.35
N GLU A 35 7.29 31.60 0.63
CA GLU A 35 6.27 31.22 1.62
C GLU A 35 4.91 31.00 0.96
N GLU A 36 4.48 31.89 0.07
CA GLU A 36 3.23 31.73 -0.69
C GLU A 36 3.23 30.48 -1.57
N ALA A 37 4.36 30.17 -2.22
CA ALA A 37 4.52 28.94 -2.99
C ALA A 37 4.41 27.69 -2.11
N TRP A 38 5.00 27.71 -0.91
CA TRP A 38 4.91 26.60 0.05
C TRP A 38 3.48 26.38 0.56
N GLN A 39 2.78 27.46 0.94
CA GLN A 39 1.39 27.40 1.37
C GLN A 39 0.47 26.89 0.25
N LYS A 40 0.69 27.34 -0.99
CA LYS A 40 -0.06 26.90 -2.17
C LYS A 40 0.16 25.41 -2.45
N GLU A 41 1.39 24.92 -2.32
CA GLU A 41 1.68 23.49 -2.50
C GLU A 41 1.03 22.63 -1.40
N ARG A 42 1.07 23.08 -0.14
CA ARG A 42 0.34 22.41 0.95
C ARG A 42 -1.15 22.35 0.70
N GLN A 43 -1.76 23.46 0.27
CA GLN A 43 -3.20 23.51 -0.02
C GLN A 43 -3.56 22.58 -1.17
N LYS A 44 -2.75 22.56 -2.23
CA LYS A 44 -2.93 21.66 -3.38
C LYS A 44 -2.83 20.18 -2.97
N GLU A 45 -1.90 19.83 -2.08
CA GLU A 45 -1.77 18.48 -1.55
C GLU A 45 -2.98 18.08 -0.69
N LEU A 46 -3.49 18.98 0.14
CA LEU A 46 -4.70 18.76 0.94
C LEU A 46 -5.92 18.53 0.04
N GLU A 47 -6.09 19.35 -0.99
CA GLU A 47 -7.17 19.19 -1.97
C GLU A 47 -7.06 17.87 -2.75
N ARG A 48 -5.85 17.48 -3.15
CA ARG A 48 -5.60 16.19 -3.80
C ARG A 48 -6.04 15.03 -2.91
N ARG A 49 -5.58 15.01 -1.65
CA ARG A 49 -5.96 13.98 -0.67
C ARG A 49 -7.46 13.92 -0.44
N LYS A 50 -8.13 15.07 -0.34
CA LYS A 50 -9.59 15.14 -0.18
C LYS A 50 -10.32 14.54 -1.39
N LYS A 51 -9.92 14.89 -2.61
CA LYS A 51 -10.48 14.34 -3.86
C LYS A 51 -10.26 12.83 -3.95
N GLU A 52 -9.07 12.36 -3.60
CA GLU A 52 -8.76 10.93 -3.56
C GLU A 52 -9.64 10.18 -2.55
N GLN A 53 -9.81 10.74 -1.34
CA GLN A 53 -10.68 10.16 -0.33
C GLN A 53 -12.13 10.09 -0.80
N GLN A 54 -12.67 11.18 -1.35
CA GLN A 54 -14.03 11.22 -1.91
C GLN A 54 -14.22 10.18 -3.01
N ARG A 55 -13.23 10.01 -3.88
CA ARG A 55 -13.26 8.98 -4.93
C ARG A 55 -13.28 7.58 -4.33
N ARG A 56 -12.45 7.30 -3.32
CA ARG A 56 -12.42 6.00 -2.62
C ARG A 56 -13.75 5.72 -1.92
N ASP A 57 -14.32 6.71 -1.26
CA ASP A 57 -15.60 6.61 -0.57
C ASP A 57 -16.73 6.31 -1.56
N MET A 58 -16.76 6.99 -2.71
CA MET A 58 -17.73 6.74 -3.76
C MET A 58 -17.60 5.32 -4.32
N ILE A 59 -16.37 4.85 -4.57
CA ILE A 59 -16.13 3.47 -5.02
C ILE A 59 -16.63 2.48 -3.96
N LEU A 60 -16.34 2.71 -2.69
CA LEU A 60 -16.75 1.85 -1.59
C LEU A 60 -18.28 1.72 -1.51
N LEU A 61 -19.00 2.84 -1.55
CA LEU A 61 -20.46 2.88 -1.51
C LEU A 61 -21.13 2.32 -2.77
N ASN A 62 -20.47 2.43 -3.92
CA ASN A 62 -20.97 1.88 -5.18
C ASN A 62 -20.69 0.38 -5.33
N THR A 63 -19.62 -0.11 -4.70
CA THR A 63 -19.23 -1.53 -4.75
C THR A 63 -20.08 -2.37 -3.81
N PHE A 64 -20.47 -1.82 -2.66
CA PHE A 64 -21.16 -2.56 -1.61
C PHE A 64 -22.46 -1.89 -1.21
N THR A 65 -23.55 -2.66 -1.20
CA THR A 65 -24.87 -2.14 -0.85
C THR A 65 -25.06 -2.13 0.67
N ASN A 66 -24.52 -3.15 1.35
CA ASN A 66 -24.65 -3.35 2.79
C ASN A 66 -23.39 -3.99 3.40
N GLU A 67 -23.32 -4.07 4.73
CA GLU A 67 -22.18 -4.66 5.44
C GLU A 67 -21.96 -6.15 5.15
N ARG A 68 -23.03 -6.91 4.86
CA ARG A 68 -22.92 -8.33 4.51
C ARG A 68 -22.17 -8.51 3.21
N ASP A 69 -22.38 -7.64 2.22
CA ASP A 69 -21.66 -7.69 0.94
C ASP A 69 -20.14 -7.52 1.14
N ILE A 70 -19.73 -6.57 2.00
CA ILE A 70 -18.31 -6.34 2.35
C ILE A 70 -17.72 -7.60 2.99
N ASN A 71 -18.41 -8.18 3.96
CA ASN A 71 -17.94 -9.37 4.66
C ASN A 71 -17.91 -10.61 3.74
N LEU A 72 -18.88 -10.74 2.83
CA LEU A 72 -18.91 -11.83 1.84
C LEU A 72 -17.75 -11.70 0.87
N ALA A 73 -17.50 -10.51 0.32
CA ALA A 73 -16.37 -10.26 -0.56
C ALA A 73 -15.02 -10.50 0.14
N ARG A 74 -14.90 -10.12 1.42
CA ARG A 74 -13.72 -10.48 2.24
C ARG A 74 -13.55 -11.99 2.30
N LYS A 75 -14.60 -12.71 2.71
CA LYS A 75 -14.60 -14.16 2.88
C LYS A 75 -14.19 -14.87 1.59
N GLN A 76 -14.83 -14.53 0.46
CA GLN A 76 -14.53 -15.12 -0.83
C GLN A 76 -13.07 -14.89 -1.27
N ARG A 77 -12.52 -13.70 -1.02
CA ARG A 77 -11.11 -13.41 -1.33
C ARG A 77 -10.14 -14.22 -0.46
N ILE A 78 -10.44 -14.35 0.82
CA ILE A 78 -9.63 -15.17 1.74
C ILE A 78 -9.72 -16.64 1.34
N GLU A 79 -10.93 -17.17 1.10
CA GLU A 79 -11.15 -18.56 0.69
C GLU A 79 -10.39 -18.91 -0.60
N ALA A 80 -10.35 -18.01 -1.58
CA ALA A 80 -9.56 -18.20 -2.79
C ALA A 80 -8.06 -18.35 -2.50
N ILE A 81 -7.51 -17.55 -1.56
CA ILE A 81 -6.09 -17.65 -1.18
C ILE A 81 -5.83 -18.91 -0.34
N VAL A 82 -6.72 -19.25 0.57
CA VAL A 82 -6.64 -20.48 1.36
C VAL A 82 -6.62 -21.70 0.45
N GLY A 83 -7.48 -21.76 -0.56
CA GLY A 83 -7.47 -22.85 -1.55
C GLY A 83 -6.13 -22.96 -2.29
N LEU A 84 -5.50 -21.84 -2.65
CA LEU A 84 -4.16 -21.85 -3.24
C LEU A 84 -3.10 -22.38 -2.26
N ILE A 85 -3.15 -21.97 -1.00
CA ILE A 85 -2.25 -22.46 0.05
C ILE A 85 -2.41 -23.98 0.23
N GLU A 86 -3.63 -24.49 0.26
CA GLU A 86 -3.91 -25.92 0.42
C GLU A 86 -3.34 -26.75 -0.74
N ILE A 87 -3.52 -26.29 -1.97
CA ILE A 87 -2.96 -26.92 -3.17
C ILE A 87 -1.43 -26.93 -3.10
N THR A 88 -0.81 -25.78 -2.81
CA THR A 88 0.65 -25.68 -2.70
C THR A 88 1.19 -26.57 -1.58
N ASN A 89 0.55 -26.60 -0.42
CA ASN A 89 0.92 -27.49 0.68
C ASN A 89 0.80 -28.97 0.31
N SER A 90 -0.21 -29.34 -0.48
CA SER A 90 -0.34 -30.71 -1.01
C SER A 90 0.80 -31.08 -1.94
N ASN A 91 1.18 -30.17 -2.85
CA ASN A 91 2.33 -30.36 -3.73
C ASN A 91 3.62 -30.48 -2.92
N THR A 92 3.82 -29.65 -1.90
CA THR A 92 4.98 -29.72 -0.99
C THR A 92 5.06 -31.05 -0.26
N ARG A 93 3.92 -31.61 0.20
CA ARG A 93 3.91 -32.97 0.80
C ARG A 93 4.35 -34.04 -0.18
N ALA A 94 3.89 -33.98 -1.44
CA ALA A 94 4.32 -34.90 -2.48
C ALA A 94 5.82 -34.77 -2.79
N LEU A 95 6.33 -33.54 -2.89
CA LEU A 95 7.76 -33.28 -3.08
C LEU A 95 8.61 -33.80 -1.93
N ARG A 96 8.15 -33.66 -0.68
CA ARG A 96 8.84 -34.21 0.50
C ARG A 96 8.90 -35.73 0.47
N ALA A 97 7.80 -36.41 0.11
CA ALA A 97 7.80 -37.85 -0.06
C ALA A 97 8.74 -38.32 -1.19
N ASN A 98 8.83 -37.56 -2.29
CA ASN A 98 9.79 -37.82 -3.35
C ASN A 98 11.23 -37.62 -2.86
N LEU A 99 11.49 -36.53 -2.14
CA LEU A 99 12.80 -36.23 -1.56
C LEU A 99 13.28 -37.37 -0.66
N ASP A 100 12.43 -37.88 0.23
CA ASP A 100 12.74 -39.01 1.10
C ASP A 100 13.12 -40.26 0.31
N THR A 101 12.50 -40.47 -0.85
CA THR A 101 12.79 -41.63 -1.72
C THR A 101 14.14 -41.49 -2.39
N VAL A 102 14.42 -40.34 -3.01
CA VAL A 102 15.71 -40.08 -3.69
C VAL A 102 16.87 -40.02 -2.68
N GLN A 103 16.63 -39.49 -1.48
CA GLN A 103 17.62 -39.50 -0.41
C GLN A 103 17.96 -40.91 0.09
N LYS A 104 16.98 -41.82 0.15
CA LYS A 104 17.25 -43.23 0.47
C LYS A 104 18.13 -43.88 -0.59
N GLN A 105 17.86 -43.62 -1.87
CA GLN A 105 18.67 -44.10 -2.98
C GLN A 105 20.12 -43.58 -2.88
N ALA A 106 20.32 -42.29 -2.60
CA ALA A 106 21.66 -41.75 -2.35
C ALA A 106 22.36 -42.46 -1.18
N ALA A 107 21.64 -42.67 -0.07
CA ALA A 107 22.18 -43.35 1.10
C ALA A 107 22.50 -44.84 0.84
N ASP A 108 21.82 -45.51 -0.10
CA ASP A 108 22.14 -46.88 -0.52
C ASP A 108 23.51 -46.93 -1.23
N TYR A 109 23.80 -45.98 -2.12
CA TYR A 109 25.13 -45.86 -2.75
C TYR A 109 26.23 -45.64 -1.71
N GLU A 110 26.02 -44.69 -0.79
CA GLU A 110 26.99 -44.40 0.27
C GLU A 110 27.25 -45.62 1.17
N ARG A 111 26.20 -46.40 1.49
CA ARG A 111 26.31 -47.65 2.27
C ARG A 111 27.05 -48.75 1.50
N ALA A 112 26.98 -48.75 0.17
CA ALA A 112 27.77 -49.63 -0.68
C ALA A 112 29.24 -49.18 -0.81
N GLY A 113 29.62 -48.03 -0.23
CA GLY A 113 30.95 -47.44 -0.38
C GLY A 113 31.13 -46.72 -1.72
N GLU A 114 30.03 -46.48 -2.45
CA GLU A 114 30.01 -45.78 -3.73
C GLU A 114 29.59 -44.31 -3.54
N THR A 115 30.01 -43.44 -4.46
CA THR A 115 29.54 -42.06 -4.49
C THR A 115 28.22 -42.01 -5.27
N PRO A 116 27.14 -41.39 -4.74
CA PRO A 116 25.90 -41.24 -5.47
C PRO A 116 26.12 -40.55 -6.82
N PRO A 117 25.46 -41.00 -7.90
CA PRO A 117 25.54 -40.34 -9.20
C PRO A 117 25.13 -38.87 -9.13
N ALA A 118 25.75 -38.03 -9.96
CA ALA A 118 25.45 -36.59 -10.00
C ALA A 118 23.95 -36.30 -10.23
N GLU A 119 23.30 -37.09 -11.09
CA GLU A 119 21.86 -36.99 -11.36
C GLU A 119 21.00 -37.13 -10.09
N VAL A 120 21.34 -38.04 -9.19
CA VAL A 120 20.64 -38.24 -7.90
C VAL A 120 20.82 -37.02 -6.99
N LEU A 121 22.04 -36.46 -6.96
CA LEU A 121 22.35 -35.28 -6.15
C LEU A 121 21.65 -34.02 -6.69
N ASP A 122 21.62 -33.86 -8.02
CA ASP A 122 20.96 -32.76 -8.70
C ASP A 122 19.43 -32.82 -8.55
N GLU A 123 18.85 -34.03 -8.58
CA GLU A 123 17.43 -34.24 -8.29
C GLU A 123 17.09 -33.84 -6.85
N ILE A 124 17.89 -34.26 -5.87
CA ILE A 124 17.73 -33.85 -4.46
C ILE A 124 17.78 -32.32 -4.33
N ALA A 125 18.75 -31.67 -4.97
CA ALA A 125 18.90 -30.22 -4.92
C ALA A 125 17.69 -29.51 -5.56
N THR A 126 17.19 -30.04 -6.67
CA THR A 126 16.03 -29.50 -7.39
C THR A 126 14.76 -29.61 -6.55
N ILE A 127 14.48 -30.78 -5.97
CA ILE A 127 13.30 -30.99 -5.12
C ILE A 127 13.36 -30.08 -3.89
N LYS A 128 14.52 -29.94 -3.25
CA LYS A 128 14.70 -29.04 -2.11
C LYS A 128 14.41 -27.58 -2.47
N ARG A 129 14.86 -27.12 -3.64
CA ARG A 129 14.55 -25.76 -4.12
C ARG A 129 13.06 -25.57 -4.33
N GLN A 130 12.38 -26.52 -4.97
CA GLN A 130 10.93 -26.45 -5.20
C GLN A 130 10.13 -26.43 -3.88
N ILE A 131 10.56 -27.19 -2.87
CA ILE A 131 9.98 -27.14 -1.52
C ILE A 131 10.13 -25.74 -0.92
N ALA A 132 11.34 -25.16 -0.98
CA ALA A 132 11.61 -23.83 -0.45
C ALA A 132 10.79 -22.74 -1.16
N ASP A 133 10.71 -22.80 -2.49
CA ASP A 133 9.91 -21.86 -3.29
C ASP A 133 8.42 -21.94 -2.94
N ASN A 134 7.89 -23.15 -2.74
CA ASN A 134 6.51 -23.35 -2.30
C ASN A 134 6.26 -22.78 -0.90
N GLU A 135 7.20 -22.96 0.03
CA GLU A 135 7.10 -22.44 1.40
C GLU A 135 7.14 -20.91 1.43
N GLU A 136 8.01 -20.28 0.63
CA GLU A 136 8.04 -18.83 0.48
C GLU A 136 6.72 -18.32 -0.11
N PHE A 137 6.20 -19.01 -1.13
CA PHE A 137 4.91 -18.67 -1.73
C PHE A 137 3.77 -18.72 -0.69
N VAL A 138 3.71 -19.79 0.12
CA VAL A 138 2.70 -19.92 1.18
C VAL A 138 2.83 -18.79 2.21
N ALA A 139 4.04 -18.52 2.70
CA ALA A 139 4.27 -17.45 3.67
C ALA A 139 3.87 -16.07 3.12
N LYS A 140 4.07 -15.82 1.82
CA LYS A 140 3.60 -14.60 1.16
C LYS A 140 2.07 -14.55 1.09
N LYS A 141 1.41 -15.67 0.80
CA LYS A 141 -0.06 -15.76 0.72
C LYS A 141 -0.71 -15.57 2.08
N GLU A 142 -0.11 -16.06 3.16
CA GLU A 142 -0.56 -15.80 4.53
C GLU A 142 -0.51 -14.30 4.86
N LYS A 143 0.57 -13.61 4.47
CA LYS A 143 0.65 -12.14 4.60
C LYS A 143 -0.39 -11.40 3.76
N ASP A 144 -0.71 -11.92 2.57
CA ASP A 144 -1.78 -11.37 1.72
C ASP A 144 -3.15 -11.48 2.42
N ILE A 145 -3.42 -12.59 3.13
CA ILE A 145 -4.64 -12.76 3.93
C ILE A 145 -4.72 -11.68 5.02
N ASP A 146 -3.65 -11.50 5.82
CA ASP A 146 -3.62 -10.47 6.87
C ASP A 146 -3.86 -9.06 6.31
N ALA A 147 -3.27 -8.76 5.15
CA ALA A 147 -3.45 -7.48 4.48
C ALA A 147 -4.90 -7.28 4.00
N ILE A 148 -5.54 -8.33 3.48
CA ILE A 148 -6.94 -8.32 3.09
C ILE A 148 -7.83 -8.10 4.32
N GLU A 149 -7.59 -8.79 5.42
CA GLU A 149 -8.36 -8.62 6.65
C GLU A 149 -8.31 -7.17 7.15
N LYS A 150 -7.12 -6.60 7.26
CA LYS A 150 -6.91 -5.21 7.69
C LYS A 150 -7.61 -4.22 6.76
N ARG A 151 -7.48 -4.41 5.44
CA ARG A 151 -8.14 -3.55 4.45
C ARG A 151 -9.66 -3.61 4.57
N PHE A 152 -10.24 -4.80 4.60
CA PHE A 152 -11.69 -4.95 4.67
C PHE A 152 -12.26 -4.48 6.02
N ALA A 153 -11.50 -4.60 7.11
CA ALA A 153 -11.89 -4.01 8.39
C ALA A 153 -11.94 -2.47 8.32
N ALA A 154 -10.96 -1.84 7.66
CA ALA A 154 -10.96 -0.39 7.44
C ALA A 154 -12.10 0.04 6.51
N ASP A 155 -12.35 -0.70 5.43
CA ASP A 155 -13.44 -0.46 4.48
C ASP A 155 -14.81 -0.58 5.20
N LEU A 156 -15.01 -1.60 6.04
CA LEU A 156 -16.24 -1.76 6.83
C LEU A 156 -16.47 -0.61 7.81
N LYS A 157 -15.40 -0.18 8.52
CA LYS A 157 -15.47 0.98 9.41
C LYS A 157 -15.85 2.23 8.63
N ARG A 158 -15.19 2.48 7.49
CA ARG A 158 -15.46 3.65 6.64
C ARG A 158 -16.87 3.62 6.07
N PHE A 159 -17.36 2.45 5.66
CA PHE A 159 -18.71 2.27 5.15
C PHE A 159 -19.77 2.65 6.19
N ARG A 160 -19.58 2.24 7.46
CA ARG A 160 -20.47 2.62 8.58
C ARG A 160 -20.49 4.12 8.82
N GLU A 161 -19.32 4.77 8.81
CA GLU A 161 -19.19 6.23 8.93
C GLU A 161 -19.97 6.94 7.80
N LEU A 162 -19.80 6.51 6.56
CA LEU A 162 -20.43 7.12 5.39
C LEU A 162 -21.95 6.91 5.33
N LYS A 163 -22.45 5.76 5.79
CA LYS A 163 -23.89 5.46 5.85
C LYS A 163 -24.58 6.09 7.07
N GLY A 164 -23.83 6.74 7.96
CA GLY A 164 -24.38 7.27 9.22
C GLY A 164 -24.87 6.18 10.18
N ILE A 165 -24.42 4.94 9.99
CA ILE A 165 -24.78 3.82 10.86
C ILE A 165 -23.94 3.96 12.13
N LYS A 166 -24.55 4.47 13.21
CA LYS A 166 -23.94 4.41 14.54
C LYS A 166 -23.79 2.93 14.93
N ALA A 167 -22.59 2.53 15.33
CA ALA A 167 -22.36 1.20 15.89
C ALA A 167 -23.38 0.92 17.01
N PRO A 168 -23.97 -0.29 17.07
CA PRO A 168 -24.82 -0.63 18.20
C PRO A 168 -24.02 -0.42 19.49
N PRO A 169 -24.63 0.17 20.55
CA PRO A 169 -23.94 0.35 21.81
C PRO A 169 -23.39 -1.01 22.27
N ALA A 170 -22.12 -1.03 22.66
CA ALA A 170 -21.52 -2.22 23.25
C ALA A 170 -22.36 -2.61 24.47
N ASN A 171 -23.10 -3.72 24.37
CA ASN A 171 -23.93 -4.22 25.45
C ASN A 171 -23.03 -4.47 26.66
N SER A 172 -23.16 -3.63 27.67
CA SER A 172 -22.70 -3.89 29.02
C SER A 172 -23.71 -4.85 29.67
N LYS A 173 -23.33 -6.12 29.83
CA LYS A 173 -23.86 -7.00 30.86
C LYS A 173 -22.74 -7.86 31.39
#